data_AF-A0A380CRY5-F1
#
_entry.id   AF-A0A380CRY5-F1
#
_cell.length_a   1.000
_cell.length_b   1.000
_cell.length_c   1.000
_cell.angle_alpha   90.00
_cell.angle_beta   90.00
_cell.angle_gamma   90.00
#
_symmetry.space_group_name_H-M   'P 1'
#
loop_
_entity.id
_entity.type
_entity.pdbx_description
1 polymer ?
#
loop_
_entity_poly.entity_id
_entity_poly.type
_entity_poly.pdbx_seq_one_letter_code
_entity_poly.pdbx_strand_id
1 'polypeptide(L)'
;MSHEGPAIVSTTIEETLVLAEKGNSVLFLAHTAGLASQKNFSAFVPVFWSTIFFPGAGTQTLGASIANTHPAMALFPSGEALDWQWQDLCNHSRGTVLDGEALSISPIVQPIDDFHNNKKLAAIYEIRYGKGKILICGYDLENQLDNRPAARQLRSSLLHYMNSDKFNPQQTLTKGWLINKYTPVEEEEKAGKTTASSDVIIKMPAETQFRKISAQKYEITSTTLALGTIRIKGANIRYPFTYEVWINGRKATLTEDRAGWMKTTYFREDFEDKKLMIEFRPTNGSKPFELKGIEMNPEANGS
;
A
#
# COMPACT_ATOMS: atom_id res chain seq x y z
N MET A 1 -5.54 16.80 -36.18
CA MET A 1 -5.08 15.99 -35.02
C MET A 1 -6.30 15.75 -34.16
N SER A 2 -6.59 14.49 -33.85
CA SER A 2 -7.81 14.05 -33.17
C SER A 2 -7.87 14.58 -31.74
N HIS A 3 -8.85 15.43 -31.44
CA HIS A 3 -9.23 15.73 -30.06
C HIS A 3 -9.68 14.42 -29.39
N GLU A 4 -8.88 13.89 -28.47
CA GLU A 4 -9.34 12.93 -27.47
C GLU A 4 -10.46 13.62 -26.66
N GLY A 5 -11.54 12.90 -26.35
CA GLY A 5 -12.69 13.45 -25.64
C GLY A 5 -12.34 14.05 -24.27
N PRO A 6 -13.30 14.73 -23.60
CA PRO A 6 -13.04 15.39 -22.33
C PRO A 6 -12.48 14.40 -21.29
N ALA A 7 -11.59 14.90 -20.42
CA ALA A 7 -11.00 14.12 -19.34
C ALA A 7 -12.08 13.47 -18.46
N ILE A 8 -11.94 12.17 -18.21
CA ILE A 8 -12.88 11.36 -17.45
C ILE A 8 -12.35 11.16 -16.03
N VAL A 9 -13.20 11.29 -15.01
CA VAL A 9 -12.81 11.03 -13.62
C VAL A 9 -13.12 9.59 -13.26
N SER A 10 -12.19 8.93 -12.57
CA SER A 10 -12.36 7.58 -12.02
C SER A 10 -11.76 7.49 -10.62
N THR A 11 -12.28 6.58 -9.80
CA THR A 11 -11.88 6.40 -8.39
C THR A 11 -11.33 4.99 -8.12
N THR A 12 -11.39 4.10 -9.10
CA THR A 12 -10.86 2.74 -9.02
C THR A 12 -9.78 2.51 -10.06
N ILE A 13 -8.78 1.68 -9.72
CA ILE A 13 -7.69 1.42 -10.65
C ILE A 13 -8.18 0.57 -11.83
N GLU A 14 -9.13 -0.35 -11.61
CA GLU A 14 -9.68 -1.22 -12.64
C GLU A 14 -10.39 -0.42 -13.73
N GLU A 15 -11.27 0.51 -13.35
CA GLU A 15 -11.96 1.41 -14.29
C GLU A 15 -10.96 2.32 -15.01
N THR A 16 -10.00 2.90 -14.27
CA THR A 16 -8.97 3.78 -14.83
C THR A 16 -8.19 3.08 -15.95
N LEU A 17 -7.76 1.83 -15.74
CA LEU A 17 -7.01 1.06 -16.73
C LEU A 17 -7.87 0.75 -17.97
N VAL A 18 -9.14 0.39 -17.79
CA VAL A 18 -10.08 0.12 -18.90
C VAL A 18 -10.33 1.38 -19.74
N LEU A 19 -10.51 2.54 -19.11
CA LEU A 19 -10.71 3.82 -19.80
C LEU A 19 -9.45 4.25 -20.54
N ALA A 20 -8.28 4.12 -19.94
CA ALA A 20 -7.00 4.47 -20.55
C ALA A 20 -6.63 3.52 -21.72
N GLU A 21 -6.93 2.22 -21.64
CA GLU A 21 -6.76 1.27 -22.76
C GLU A 21 -7.57 1.69 -24.01
N LYS A 22 -8.73 2.31 -23.80
CA LYS A 22 -9.58 2.87 -24.87
C LYS A 22 -9.07 4.20 -25.44
N GLY A 23 -7.96 4.74 -24.93
CA GLY A 23 -7.38 6.01 -25.39
C GLY A 23 -7.89 7.25 -24.70
N ASN A 24 -8.60 7.13 -23.57
CA ASN A 24 -9.10 8.29 -22.84
C ASN A 24 -8.00 8.94 -21.98
N SER A 25 -8.18 10.23 -21.72
CA SER A 25 -7.49 10.95 -20.65
C SER A 25 -8.26 10.77 -19.35
N VAL A 26 -7.63 10.21 -18.31
CA VAL A 26 -8.30 9.82 -17.06
C VAL A 26 -7.68 10.53 -15.86
N LEU A 27 -8.51 11.23 -15.08
CA LEU A 27 -8.16 11.73 -13.75
C LEU A 27 -8.49 10.64 -12.75
N PHE A 28 -7.46 9.96 -12.25
CA PHE A 28 -7.61 8.92 -11.24
C PHE A 28 -7.48 9.51 -9.84
N LEU A 29 -8.58 9.55 -9.09
CA LEU A 29 -8.65 10.04 -7.71
C LEU A 29 -8.30 8.92 -6.73
N ALA A 30 -7.01 8.74 -6.47
CA ALA A 30 -6.45 7.66 -5.66
C ALA A 30 -6.57 7.88 -4.13
N HIS A 31 -7.32 8.87 -3.65
CA HIS A 31 -7.48 9.19 -2.23
C HIS A 31 -8.08 8.05 -1.37
N THR A 32 -8.81 7.13 -1.99
CA THR A 32 -9.34 5.90 -1.36
C THR A 32 -8.65 4.62 -1.85
N ALA A 33 -7.80 4.72 -2.88
CA ALA A 33 -7.15 3.58 -3.52
C ALA A 33 -5.85 3.16 -2.81
N GLY A 34 -5.49 1.88 -2.87
CA GLY A 34 -4.25 1.34 -2.33
C GLY A 34 -4.27 1.08 -0.81
N LEU A 35 -3.08 1.11 -0.19
CA LEU A 35 -2.87 0.72 1.21
C LEU A 35 -3.24 1.83 2.20
N ALA A 36 -3.74 1.45 3.38
CA ALA A 36 -4.04 2.41 4.45
C ALA A 36 -2.80 3.22 4.89
N SER A 37 -1.61 2.60 4.88
CA SER A 37 -0.34 3.24 5.20
C SER A 37 0.02 4.42 4.28
N GLN A 38 -0.53 4.45 3.06
CA GLN A 38 -0.31 5.55 2.10
C GLN A 38 -0.91 6.88 2.57
N LYS A 39 -1.85 6.86 3.52
CA LYS A 39 -2.37 8.08 4.17
C LYS A 39 -1.25 8.87 4.86
N ASN A 40 -0.22 8.19 5.37
CA ASN A 40 0.88 8.84 6.09
C ASN A 40 1.88 9.53 5.14
N PHE A 41 1.77 9.32 3.83
CA PHE A 41 2.67 9.87 2.81
C PHE A 41 2.18 11.19 2.21
N SER A 42 1.12 11.78 2.78
CA SER A 42 0.63 13.09 2.39
C SER A 42 -0.03 13.74 3.60
N ALA A 43 0.64 14.74 4.18
CA ALA A 43 0.18 15.43 5.36
C ALA A 43 0.50 16.92 5.27
N PHE A 44 -0.36 17.76 5.85
CA PHE A 44 -0.12 19.20 5.93
C PHE A 44 0.91 19.53 7.00
N VAL A 45 0.80 18.88 8.16
CA VAL A 45 1.74 19.05 9.26
C VAL A 45 2.93 18.12 9.03
N PRO A 46 4.14 18.66 8.89
CA PRO A 46 5.33 17.84 8.74
C PRO A 46 5.66 17.14 10.05
N VAL A 47 6.44 16.07 9.96
CA VAL A 47 7.05 15.44 11.12
C VAL A 47 7.93 16.45 11.85
N PHE A 48 7.78 16.56 13.17
CA PHE A 48 8.69 17.33 14.00
C PHE A 48 10.00 16.54 14.19
N TRP A 49 11.09 17.05 13.62
CA TRP A 49 12.46 16.51 13.73
C TRP A 49 12.69 15.14 13.05
N SER A 50 12.00 14.07 13.45
CA SER A 50 12.02 12.79 12.73
C SER A 50 10.96 11.77 13.22
N THR A 51 10.53 10.89 12.31
CA THR A 51 9.63 9.77 12.57
C THR A 51 10.14 8.78 13.61
N ILE A 52 11.47 8.68 13.81
CA ILE A 52 12.06 7.77 14.81
C ILE A 52 11.75 8.25 16.24
N PHE A 53 11.70 9.56 16.48
CA PHE A 53 11.44 10.12 17.81
C PHE A 53 9.95 10.27 18.11
N PHE A 54 9.10 10.28 17.07
CA PHE A 54 7.65 10.43 17.20
C PHE A 54 6.90 9.29 16.48
N PRO A 55 7.09 8.03 16.91
CA PRO A 55 6.36 6.92 16.33
C PRO A 55 4.85 7.11 16.56
N GLY A 56 4.06 6.94 15.50
CA GLY A 56 2.60 7.08 15.56
C GLY A 56 2.04 8.49 15.36
N ALA A 57 2.86 9.48 14.95
CA ALA A 57 2.43 10.85 14.65
C ALA A 57 1.45 10.97 13.46
N GLY A 58 1.15 9.87 12.75
CA GLY A 58 0.21 9.87 11.61
C GLY A 58 0.74 10.53 10.34
N THR A 59 2.01 10.90 10.30
CA THR A 59 2.70 11.44 9.12
C THR A 59 4.12 10.86 9.04
N GLN A 60 4.60 10.64 7.82
CA GLN A 60 6.00 10.32 7.53
C GLN A 60 6.69 11.40 6.70
N THR A 61 6.05 12.56 6.52
CA THR A 61 6.51 13.57 5.56
C THR A 61 7.05 14.84 6.24
N LEU A 62 8.03 15.48 5.63
CA LEU A 62 8.65 16.73 6.07
C LEU A 62 8.07 17.96 5.34
N GLY A 63 6.93 17.81 4.68
CA GLY A 63 6.30 18.80 3.81
C GLY A 63 6.15 18.27 2.38
N ALA A 64 6.01 19.16 1.40
CA ALA A 64 5.98 18.80 -0.01
C ALA A 64 6.70 19.83 -0.88
N SER A 65 7.32 19.36 -1.95
CA SER A 65 7.77 20.17 -3.07
C SER A 65 6.69 20.17 -4.16
N ILE A 66 6.33 21.36 -4.64
CA ILE A 66 5.26 21.57 -5.61
C ILE A 66 5.87 22.22 -6.85
N ALA A 67 5.65 21.61 -8.01
CA ALA A 67 5.98 22.20 -9.29
C ALA A 67 4.94 23.28 -9.66
N ASN A 68 4.99 24.43 -8.98
CA ASN A 68 4.02 25.52 -9.14
C ASN A 68 3.95 26.12 -10.55
N THR A 69 5.01 25.99 -11.34
CA THR A 69 5.06 26.39 -12.75
C THR A 69 4.51 25.33 -13.70
N HIS A 70 4.18 24.13 -13.21
CA HIS A 70 3.59 23.06 -14.02
C HIS A 70 2.20 23.48 -14.52
N PRO A 71 1.83 23.22 -15.79
CA PRO A 71 0.53 23.64 -16.33
C PRO A 71 -0.70 23.13 -15.54
N ALA A 72 -0.57 21.98 -14.87
CA ALA A 72 -1.59 21.44 -13.96
C ALA A 72 -1.92 22.37 -12.77
N MET A 73 -0.99 23.25 -12.38
CA MET A 73 -1.13 24.20 -11.27
C MET A 73 -1.54 25.60 -11.73
N ALA A 74 -1.68 25.85 -13.04
CA ALA A 74 -1.87 27.20 -13.57
C ALA A 74 -3.11 27.94 -13.04
N LEU A 75 -4.16 27.20 -12.65
CA LEU A 75 -5.39 27.75 -12.09
C LEU A 75 -5.55 27.45 -10.59
N PHE A 76 -4.51 26.95 -9.91
CA PHE A 76 -4.54 26.70 -8.48
C PHE A 76 -3.48 27.57 -7.80
N PRO A 77 -3.86 28.50 -6.90
CA PRO A 77 -2.93 29.44 -6.30
C PRO A 77 -2.01 28.72 -5.31
N SER A 78 -0.86 28.24 -5.77
CA SER A 78 0.14 27.54 -4.95
C SER A 78 1.55 28.06 -5.19
N GLY A 79 2.33 28.13 -4.10
CA GLY A 79 3.78 28.25 -4.17
C GLY A 79 4.46 26.90 -4.37
N GLU A 80 5.77 26.85 -4.16
CA GLU A 80 6.59 25.63 -4.27
C GLU A 80 6.52 24.71 -3.04
N ALA A 81 5.81 25.16 -1.99
CA ALA A 81 5.60 24.43 -0.73
C ALA A 81 4.12 24.50 -0.31
N LEU A 82 3.73 23.63 0.63
CA LEU A 82 2.39 23.62 1.21
C LEU A 82 2.11 24.94 1.96
N ASP A 83 0.89 25.43 1.80
CA ASP A 83 0.32 26.60 2.45
C ASP A 83 -1.18 26.33 2.70
N TRP A 84 -1.92 27.22 3.36
CA TRP A 84 -3.23 26.96 3.96
C TRP A 84 -4.30 26.33 3.05
N GLN A 85 -4.26 26.60 1.74
CA GLN A 85 -5.13 25.96 0.74
C GLN A 85 -4.92 24.44 0.63
N TRP A 86 -3.77 23.92 1.06
CA TRP A 86 -3.46 22.50 1.08
C TRP A 86 -3.94 21.77 2.34
N GLN A 87 -4.30 22.49 3.40
CA GLN A 87 -4.66 21.87 4.68
C GLN A 87 -5.85 20.90 4.53
N ASP A 88 -6.94 21.35 3.92
CA ASP A 88 -8.12 20.52 3.66
C ASP A 88 -7.81 19.36 2.70
N LEU A 89 -7.01 19.61 1.66
CA LEU A 89 -6.61 18.58 0.71
C LEU A 89 -5.87 17.44 1.42
N CYS A 90 -4.89 17.77 2.27
CA CYS A 90 -4.08 16.80 2.97
C CYS A 90 -4.87 15.96 3.99
N ASN A 91 -5.96 16.47 4.56
CA ASN A 91 -6.81 15.71 5.51
C ASN A 91 -7.46 14.47 4.87
N HIS A 92 -7.65 14.50 3.55
CA HIS A 92 -8.30 13.44 2.78
C HIS A 92 -7.39 13.02 1.63
N SER A 93 -6.18 12.55 1.97
CA SER A 93 -5.16 12.27 0.98
C SER A 93 -4.38 10.98 1.19
N ARG A 94 -3.76 10.53 0.09
CA ARG A 94 -2.80 9.44 0.05
C ARG A 94 -1.60 9.85 -0.79
N GLY A 95 -0.41 9.41 -0.38
CA GLY A 95 0.80 9.51 -1.19
C GLY A 95 1.19 8.14 -1.76
N THR A 96 1.90 8.16 -2.88
CA THR A 96 2.39 6.95 -3.55
C THR A 96 3.91 6.91 -3.49
N VAL A 97 4.47 5.77 -3.09
CA VAL A 97 5.92 5.53 -3.21
C VAL A 97 6.24 5.20 -4.67
N LEU A 98 7.04 6.04 -5.31
CA LEU A 98 7.58 5.86 -6.65
C LEU A 98 8.87 5.04 -6.56
N ASP A 99 8.78 3.75 -6.84
CA ASP A 99 9.87 2.78 -6.83
C ASP A 99 10.00 2.04 -8.16
N GLY A 100 11.14 1.37 -8.36
CA GLY A 100 11.41 0.59 -9.57
C GLY A 100 11.23 1.43 -10.85
N GLU A 101 10.34 0.98 -11.73
CA GLU A 101 10.05 1.66 -13.00
C GLU A 101 9.46 3.07 -12.85
N ALA A 102 8.92 3.43 -11.68
CA ALA A 102 8.36 4.75 -11.42
C ALA A 102 9.39 5.78 -10.93
N LEU A 103 10.65 5.39 -10.68
CA LEU A 103 11.68 6.29 -10.12
C LEU A 103 12.01 7.49 -11.01
N SER A 104 11.84 7.38 -12.33
CA SER A 104 12.11 8.45 -13.29
C SER A 104 10.98 9.50 -13.36
N ILE A 105 9.80 9.22 -12.79
CA ILE A 105 8.65 10.13 -12.83
C ILE A 105 8.95 11.36 -11.98
N SER A 106 8.79 12.54 -12.55
CA SER A 106 8.80 13.81 -11.82
C SER A 106 7.40 14.10 -11.31
N PRO A 107 7.14 14.08 -9.99
CA PRO A 107 5.82 14.41 -9.47
C PRO A 107 5.52 15.90 -9.65
N ILE A 108 4.26 16.22 -9.85
CA ILE A 108 3.74 17.60 -9.85
C ILE A 108 3.63 18.09 -8.41
N VAL A 109 3.20 17.21 -7.50
CA VAL A 109 3.25 17.41 -6.04
C VAL A 109 3.98 16.23 -5.42
N GLN A 110 5.13 16.50 -4.83
CA GLN A 110 6.01 15.52 -4.20
C GLN A 110 6.05 15.77 -2.69
N PRO A 111 5.30 15.01 -1.88
CA PRO A 111 5.58 14.92 -0.46
C PRO A 111 7.05 14.51 -0.23
N ILE A 112 7.69 15.08 0.79
CA ILE A 112 9.08 14.78 1.12
C ILE A 112 9.05 13.74 2.25
N ASP A 113 9.51 12.52 2.01
CA ASP A 113 9.60 11.49 3.06
C ASP A 113 10.63 11.89 4.13
N ASP A 114 10.48 11.32 5.32
CA ASP A 114 11.48 11.45 6.38
C ASP A 114 12.85 10.95 5.88
N PHE A 115 13.89 11.71 6.20
CA PHE A 115 15.24 11.50 5.66
C PHE A 115 15.86 10.14 6.04
N HIS A 116 15.35 9.44 7.07
CA HIS A 116 15.83 8.09 7.40
C HIS A 116 15.41 7.04 6.37
N ASN A 117 14.25 7.24 5.73
CA ASN A 117 13.72 6.33 4.71
C ASN A 117 14.00 6.84 3.30
N ASN A 118 13.88 8.16 3.10
CA ASN A 118 14.16 8.87 1.85
C ASN A 118 13.45 8.27 0.64
N LYS A 119 12.19 7.84 0.79
CA LYS A 119 11.38 7.34 -0.32
C LYS A 119 11.03 8.50 -1.26
N LYS A 120 11.07 8.25 -2.57
CA LYS A 120 10.49 9.16 -3.55
C LYS A 120 8.97 9.03 -3.48
N LEU A 121 8.27 10.06 -3.00
CA LEU A 121 6.81 10.07 -2.90
C LEU A 121 6.18 10.89 -4.00
N ALA A 122 4.89 10.68 -4.25
CA ALA A 122 4.08 11.52 -5.12
C ALA A 122 2.64 11.59 -4.62
N ALA A 123 2.07 12.79 -4.58
CA ALA A 123 0.65 13.02 -4.37
C ALA A 123 -0.07 13.35 -5.68
N ILE A 124 0.60 14.02 -6.63
CA ILE A 124 0.09 14.22 -7.99
C ILE A 124 1.20 13.94 -8.99
N TYR A 125 0.92 13.09 -9.97
CA TYR A 125 1.84 12.79 -11.06
C TYR A 125 1.09 12.24 -12.27
N GLU A 126 1.75 12.19 -13.43
CA GLU A 126 1.13 11.81 -14.69
C GLU A 126 1.93 10.74 -15.44
N ILE A 127 1.20 9.85 -16.12
CA ILE A 127 1.75 8.72 -16.87
C ILE A 127 0.92 8.39 -18.10
N ARG A 128 1.49 7.63 -19.02
CA ARG A 128 0.79 6.95 -20.11
C ARG A 128 0.46 5.53 -19.69
N TYR A 129 -0.69 5.04 -20.15
CA TYR A 129 -1.04 3.63 -20.04
C TYR A 129 -1.91 3.22 -21.23
N GLY A 130 -1.53 2.13 -21.89
CA GLY A 130 -2.18 1.70 -23.14
C GLY A 130 -2.13 2.80 -24.20
N LYS A 131 -3.30 3.18 -24.71
CA LYS A 131 -3.44 4.27 -25.69
C LYS A 131 -3.72 5.62 -25.04
N GLY A 132 -4.02 5.64 -23.75
CA GLY A 132 -4.48 6.81 -23.02
C GLY A 132 -3.44 7.43 -22.11
N LYS A 133 -3.91 8.39 -21.33
CA LYS A 133 -3.10 9.20 -20.40
C LYS A 133 -3.79 9.23 -19.05
N ILE A 134 -3.04 9.12 -17.97
CA ILE A 134 -3.58 9.09 -16.61
C ILE A 134 -2.89 10.19 -15.81
N LEU A 135 -3.68 11.07 -15.20
CA LEU A 135 -3.24 11.96 -14.13
C LEU A 135 -3.70 11.33 -12.81
N ILE A 136 -2.75 10.93 -11.98
CA ILE A 136 -3.03 10.34 -10.68
C ILE A 136 -3.00 11.44 -9.64
N CYS A 137 -4.07 11.53 -8.85
CA CYS A 137 -4.21 12.50 -7.76
C CYS A 137 -4.60 11.77 -6.48
N GLY A 138 -3.75 11.87 -5.46
CA GLY A 138 -3.98 11.28 -4.15
C GLY A 138 -4.92 12.07 -3.25
N TYR A 139 -5.42 13.23 -3.67
CA TYR A 139 -6.33 14.08 -2.90
C TYR A 139 -7.80 13.78 -3.21
N ASP A 140 -8.67 13.89 -2.21
CA ASP A 140 -10.12 13.86 -2.42
C ASP A 140 -10.57 15.14 -3.12
N LEU A 141 -10.95 14.98 -4.40
CA LEU A 141 -11.44 16.04 -5.27
C LEU A 141 -12.87 15.75 -5.77
N GLU A 142 -13.67 14.97 -5.04
CA GLU A 142 -15.06 14.66 -5.44
C GLU A 142 -16.09 14.82 -4.32
N ASN A 143 -15.68 14.68 -3.06
CA ASN A 143 -16.61 14.75 -1.94
C ASN A 143 -16.74 16.18 -1.38
N GLN A 144 -17.98 16.60 -1.14
CA GLN A 144 -18.34 17.83 -0.43
C GLN A 144 -17.69 19.11 -1.01
N LEU A 145 -17.53 19.19 -2.34
CA LEU A 145 -16.83 20.28 -3.02
C LEU A 145 -17.42 21.68 -2.78
N ASP A 146 -18.70 21.78 -2.41
CA ASP A 146 -19.33 23.04 -2.05
C ASP A 146 -18.73 23.66 -0.78
N ASN A 147 -18.25 22.82 0.13
CA ASN A 147 -17.62 23.22 1.39
C ASN A 147 -16.09 23.22 1.33
N ARG A 148 -15.50 22.75 0.21
CA ARG A 148 -14.05 22.54 0.04
C ARG A 148 -13.55 23.36 -1.16
N PRO A 149 -13.43 24.69 -1.04
CA PRO A 149 -13.10 25.57 -2.17
C PRO A 149 -11.74 25.26 -2.79
N ALA A 150 -10.74 24.87 -1.98
CA ALA A 150 -9.43 24.47 -2.47
C ALA A 150 -9.50 23.18 -3.31
N ALA A 151 -10.23 22.16 -2.84
CA ALA A 151 -10.46 20.93 -3.60
C ALA A 151 -11.18 21.20 -4.93
N ARG A 152 -12.24 22.02 -4.89
CA ARG A 152 -12.95 22.42 -6.11
C ARG A 152 -12.05 23.15 -7.11
N GLN A 153 -11.21 24.08 -6.62
CA GLN A 153 -10.30 24.83 -7.48
C GLN A 153 -9.18 23.97 -8.05
N LEU A 154 -8.56 23.11 -7.23
CA LEU A 154 -7.53 22.17 -7.69
C LEU A 154 -8.10 21.24 -8.75
N ARG A 155 -9.29 20.66 -8.53
CA ARG A 155 -10.00 19.83 -9.51
C ARG A 155 -10.20 20.57 -10.84
N SER A 156 -10.62 21.83 -10.79
CA SER A 156 -10.79 22.66 -11.99
C SER A 156 -9.47 22.86 -12.72
N SER A 157 -8.38 23.16 -12.00
CA SER A 157 -7.04 23.31 -12.57
C SER A 157 -6.54 22.04 -13.27
N LEU A 158 -6.68 20.89 -12.61
CA LEU A 158 -6.26 19.60 -13.16
C LEU A 158 -7.06 19.24 -14.43
N LEU A 159 -8.40 19.38 -14.39
CA LEU A 159 -9.25 19.08 -15.54
C LEU A 159 -9.00 20.06 -16.69
N HIS A 160 -8.76 21.34 -16.41
CA HIS A 160 -8.40 22.31 -17.45
C HIS A 160 -7.09 21.90 -18.15
N TYR A 161 -6.08 21.53 -17.37
CA TYR A 161 -4.81 21.04 -17.90
C TYR A 161 -4.99 19.78 -18.75
N MET A 162 -5.72 18.78 -18.26
CA MET A 162 -5.95 17.52 -18.96
C MET A 162 -6.72 17.66 -20.27
N ASN A 163 -7.56 18.69 -20.39
CA ASN A 163 -8.30 19.02 -21.60
C ASN A 163 -7.51 19.94 -22.56
N SER A 164 -6.22 20.14 -22.32
CA SER A 164 -5.34 20.95 -23.16
C SER A 164 -4.25 20.10 -23.83
N ASP A 165 -3.67 20.61 -24.91
CA ASP A 165 -2.55 19.96 -25.60
C ASP A 165 -1.27 19.87 -24.74
N LYS A 166 -1.23 20.58 -23.59
CA LYS A 166 -0.12 20.50 -22.64
C LYS A 166 -0.12 19.19 -21.86
N PHE A 167 -1.25 18.48 -21.77
CA PHE A 167 -1.30 17.17 -21.11
C PHE A 167 -0.72 16.07 -22.01
N ASN A 168 0.60 15.93 -21.90
CA ASN A 168 1.39 15.01 -22.71
C ASN A 168 2.43 14.28 -21.84
N PRO A 169 2.00 13.42 -20.91
CA PRO A 169 2.92 12.61 -20.11
C PRO A 169 3.78 11.71 -21.00
N GLN A 170 5.04 11.51 -20.62
CA GLN A 170 6.00 10.70 -21.37
C GLN A 170 6.28 9.34 -20.72
N GLN A 171 6.24 9.28 -19.39
CA GLN A 171 6.55 8.06 -18.65
C GLN A 171 5.39 7.06 -18.75
N THR A 172 5.72 5.78 -18.89
CA THR A 172 4.74 4.69 -18.94
C THR A 172 4.95 3.78 -17.75
N LEU A 173 3.85 3.30 -17.15
CA LEU A 173 3.90 2.30 -16.08
C LEU A 173 3.17 1.02 -16.50
N THR A 174 3.62 -0.10 -15.95
CA THR A 174 3.00 -1.40 -16.21
C THR A 174 1.70 -1.55 -15.43
N LYS A 175 0.80 -2.36 -15.99
CA LYS A 175 -0.46 -2.75 -15.32
C LYS A 175 -0.18 -3.36 -13.94
N GLY A 176 0.84 -4.21 -13.85
CA GLY A 176 1.21 -4.89 -12.61
C GLY A 176 1.63 -3.91 -11.52
N TRP A 177 2.44 -2.90 -11.86
CA TRP A 177 2.84 -1.87 -10.91
C TRP A 177 1.62 -1.07 -10.42
N LEU A 178 0.74 -0.64 -11.34
CA LEU A 178 -0.44 0.15 -11.01
C LEU A 178 -1.43 -0.61 -10.10
N ILE A 179 -1.74 -1.87 -10.43
CA ILE A 179 -2.60 -2.73 -9.61
C ILE A 179 -1.99 -2.92 -8.21
N ASN A 180 -0.69 -3.25 -8.14
CA ASN A 180 -0.02 -3.46 -6.87
C ASN A 180 -0.03 -2.22 -5.95
N LYS A 181 -0.03 -1.01 -6.52
CA LYS A 181 -0.03 0.25 -5.75
C LYS A 181 -1.41 0.69 -5.32
N TYR A 182 -2.45 0.41 -6.12
CA TYR A 182 -3.76 1.06 -6.00
C TYR A 182 -4.94 0.13 -5.75
N THR A 183 -4.79 -1.18 -5.85
CA THR A 183 -5.84 -2.08 -5.38
C THR A 183 -5.90 -2.00 -3.85
N PRO A 184 -7.06 -1.62 -3.26
CA PRO A 184 -7.23 -1.64 -1.82
C PRO A 184 -7.01 -3.05 -1.29
N VAL A 185 -6.27 -3.16 -0.20
CA VAL A 185 -6.27 -4.39 0.61
C VAL A 185 -7.40 -4.20 1.63
N GLU A 186 -8.31 -5.17 1.75
CA GLU A 186 -9.35 -5.14 2.78
C GLU A 186 -8.74 -4.75 4.13
N GLU A 187 -9.44 -3.85 4.85
CA GLU A 187 -8.91 -3.25 6.06
C GLU A 187 -8.44 -4.29 7.10
N GLU A 188 -7.26 -3.99 7.61
CA GLU A 188 -6.56 -4.57 8.74
C GLU A 188 -7.47 -4.79 9.97
N GLU A 189 -7.66 -6.04 10.40
CA GLU A 189 -8.01 -6.30 11.80
C GLU A 189 -6.84 -5.86 12.67
N LYS A 190 -6.99 -4.72 13.37
CA LYS A 190 -6.07 -4.33 14.44
C LYS A 190 -6.06 -5.42 15.52
N ALA A 191 -4.87 -5.95 15.81
CA ALA A 191 -4.64 -6.85 16.93
C ALA A 191 -5.05 -6.17 18.24
N GLY A 192 -6.13 -6.69 18.83
CA GLY A 192 -6.72 -6.13 20.03
C GLY A 192 -8.18 -6.48 20.28
N LYS A 193 -8.72 -7.51 19.64
CA LYS A 193 -9.97 -8.16 20.07
C LYS A 193 -9.90 -9.63 19.70
N THR A 194 -10.31 -10.48 20.62
CA THR A 194 -10.78 -11.82 20.29
C THR A 194 -12.04 -11.65 19.46
N THR A 195 -11.92 -11.47 18.15
CA THR A 195 -13.05 -11.45 17.23
C THR A 195 -13.31 -12.88 16.79
N ALA A 196 -14.32 -13.50 17.41
CA ALA A 196 -15.02 -14.64 16.84
C ALA A 196 -15.79 -14.16 15.61
N SER A 197 -15.12 -14.02 14.47
CA SER A 197 -15.77 -13.77 13.17
C SER A 197 -14.98 -14.27 11.94
N SER A 198 -13.91 -15.04 12.15
CA SER A 198 -13.37 -15.93 11.12
C SER A 198 -13.06 -17.27 11.77
N ASP A 199 -13.30 -18.39 11.09
CA ASP A 199 -13.03 -19.76 11.61
C ASP A 199 -11.53 -20.07 11.79
N VAL A 200 -10.68 -19.03 11.89
CA VAL A 200 -9.22 -19.10 11.93
C VAL A 200 -8.69 -18.35 13.14
N ILE A 201 -8.03 -19.06 14.06
CA ILE A 201 -7.45 -18.47 15.26
C ILE A 201 -6.10 -17.83 14.92
N ILE A 202 -6.01 -16.50 14.89
CA ILE A 202 -4.74 -15.79 14.67
C ILE A 202 -4.28 -15.15 15.99
N LYS A 203 -3.07 -15.48 16.43
CA LYS A 203 -2.46 -14.92 17.64
C LYS A 203 -1.02 -14.51 17.36
N MET A 204 -0.75 -13.22 17.39
CA MET A 204 0.57 -12.70 17.04
C MET A 204 0.98 -11.58 18.00
N PRO A 205 2.28 -11.27 18.15
CA PRO A 205 2.75 -10.11 18.91
C PRO A 205 2.26 -8.79 18.30
N ALA A 206 2.15 -7.74 19.11
CA ALA A 206 1.54 -6.46 18.70
C ALA A 206 2.29 -5.77 17.55
N GLU A 207 3.60 -5.99 17.46
CA GLU A 207 4.53 -5.50 16.45
C GLU A 207 4.54 -6.29 15.12
N THR A 208 3.65 -7.26 14.96
CA THR A 208 3.63 -8.14 13.78
C THR A 208 2.45 -7.88 12.88
N GLN A 209 2.65 -8.10 11.59
CA GLN A 209 1.57 -8.13 10.61
C GLN A 209 1.50 -9.52 10.00
N PHE A 210 0.30 -10.05 9.81
CA PHE A 210 0.05 -11.33 9.16
C PHE A 210 -0.76 -11.11 7.88
N ARG A 211 -0.29 -11.65 6.77
CA ARG A 211 -0.87 -11.48 5.43
C ARG A 211 -1.05 -12.85 4.76
N LYS A 212 -2.22 -13.10 4.17
CA LYS A 212 -2.44 -14.23 3.28
C LYS A 212 -2.10 -13.81 1.84
N ILE A 213 -1.10 -14.46 1.24
CA ILE A 213 -0.67 -14.21 -0.15
C ILE A 213 -1.49 -15.04 -1.13
N SER A 214 -1.77 -16.29 -0.75
CA SER A 214 -2.60 -17.22 -1.51
C SER A 214 -3.20 -18.27 -0.57
N ALA A 215 -3.97 -19.23 -1.09
CA ALA A 215 -4.51 -20.33 -0.28
C ALA A 215 -3.43 -21.08 0.54
N GLN A 216 -2.20 -21.15 0.01
CA GLN A 216 -1.11 -21.94 0.55
C GLN A 216 0.10 -21.11 0.98
N LYS A 217 0.04 -19.77 0.86
CA LYS A 217 1.18 -18.90 1.12
C LYS A 217 0.76 -17.73 2.00
N TYR A 218 1.53 -17.50 3.04
CA TYR A 218 1.29 -16.48 4.06
C TYR A 218 2.60 -15.72 4.31
N GLU A 219 2.50 -14.49 4.74
CA GLU A 219 3.61 -13.60 5.06
C GLU A 219 3.39 -13.04 6.46
N ILE A 220 4.43 -13.08 7.29
CA ILE A 220 4.48 -12.39 8.58
C ILE A 220 5.55 -11.32 8.48
N THR A 221 5.25 -10.08 8.84
CA THR A 221 6.26 -9.02 8.95
C THR A 221 6.43 -8.61 10.41
N SER A 222 7.65 -8.29 10.82
CA SER A 222 7.93 -7.84 12.18
C SER A 222 9.20 -7.01 12.27
N THR A 223 9.23 -6.04 13.17
CA THR A 223 10.39 -5.16 13.40
C THR A 223 11.25 -5.54 14.60
N THR A 224 10.82 -6.48 15.46
CA THR A 224 11.43 -6.70 16.80
C THR A 224 11.73 -8.17 17.14
N LEU A 225 11.46 -9.12 16.25
CA LEU A 225 11.53 -10.56 16.59
C LEU A 225 12.89 -11.18 16.23
N ALA A 226 13.44 -11.96 17.17
CA ALA A 226 14.78 -12.56 17.07
C ALA A 226 14.78 -14.10 17.04
N LEU A 227 13.94 -14.75 17.84
CA LEU A 227 13.80 -16.20 17.91
C LEU A 227 12.42 -16.51 18.48
N GLY A 228 11.80 -17.58 18.01
CA GLY A 228 10.54 -18.00 18.61
C GLY A 228 9.93 -19.19 17.94
N THR A 229 8.68 -19.44 18.31
CA THR A 229 7.93 -20.60 17.82
C THR A 229 6.67 -20.17 17.11
N ILE A 230 6.38 -20.82 15.99
CA ILE A 230 5.13 -20.70 15.28
C ILE A 230 4.36 -22.01 15.46
N ARG A 231 3.11 -21.88 15.88
CA ARG A 231 2.15 -22.98 15.97
C ARG A 231 1.12 -22.81 14.87
N ILE A 232 0.85 -23.86 14.12
CA ILE A 232 -0.08 -23.88 13.01
C ILE A 232 -1.11 -24.98 13.23
N LYS A 233 -2.38 -24.64 13.01
CA LYS A 233 -3.50 -25.57 13.02
C LYS A 233 -4.20 -25.54 11.67
N GLY A 234 -4.51 -26.71 11.12
CA GLY A 234 -5.21 -26.85 9.84
C GLY A 234 -6.25 -27.95 9.91
N ALA A 235 -7.25 -27.88 9.04
CA ALA A 235 -8.39 -28.79 9.06
C ALA A 235 -8.03 -30.27 8.80
N ASN A 236 -6.88 -30.54 8.16
CA ASN A 236 -6.51 -31.88 7.66
C ASN A 236 -5.06 -32.28 7.99
N ILE A 237 -4.50 -31.79 9.09
CA ILE A 237 -3.17 -32.18 9.55
C ILE A 237 -3.34 -33.35 10.53
N ARG A 238 -2.96 -34.55 10.10
CA ARG A 238 -2.71 -35.69 10.98
C ARG A 238 -1.40 -36.33 10.56
N TYR A 239 -0.67 -36.90 11.51
CA TYR A 239 0.46 -37.74 11.16
C TYR A 239 -0.01 -39.02 10.44
N PRO A 240 0.64 -39.46 9.34
CA PRO A 240 1.77 -38.83 8.65
C PRO A 240 1.37 -37.55 7.90
N PHE A 241 2.18 -36.50 8.01
CA PHE A 241 1.85 -35.16 7.51
C PHE A 241 1.56 -35.14 5.99
N THR A 242 0.36 -34.65 5.62
CA THR A 242 -0.12 -34.53 4.23
C THR A 242 0.34 -33.23 3.54
N TYR A 243 1.07 -32.38 4.28
CA TYR A 243 1.65 -31.13 3.82
C TYR A 243 3.04 -30.93 4.40
N GLU A 244 3.93 -30.32 3.63
CA GLU A 244 5.19 -29.76 4.09
C GLU A 244 5.01 -28.28 4.38
N VAL A 245 5.57 -27.80 5.49
CA VAL A 245 5.65 -26.38 5.80
C VAL A 245 7.03 -25.88 5.39
N TRP A 246 7.07 -24.80 4.64
CA TRP A 246 8.28 -24.16 4.16
C TRP A 246 8.32 -22.73 4.70
N ILE A 247 9.45 -22.34 5.28
CA ILE A 247 9.69 -21.00 5.82
C ILE A 247 10.85 -20.38 5.05
N ASN A 248 10.63 -19.24 4.40
CA ASN A 248 11.61 -18.56 3.53
C ASN A 248 12.38 -19.51 2.59
N GLY A 249 11.66 -20.45 1.98
CA GLY A 249 12.26 -21.39 1.03
C GLY A 249 13.03 -22.55 1.67
N ARG A 250 12.98 -22.74 3.00
CA ARG A 250 13.52 -23.91 3.70
C ARG A 250 12.40 -24.79 4.26
N LYS A 251 12.51 -26.10 4.10
CA LYS A 251 11.55 -27.04 4.69
C LYS A 251 11.69 -27.02 6.21
N ALA A 252 10.60 -26.70 6.91
CA ALA A 252 10.55 -26.62 8.36
C ALA A 252 10.34 -28.02 8.98
N THR A 253 10.96 -28.26 10.13
CA THR A 253 10.72 -29.45 10.94
C THR A 253 9.50 -29.20 11.83
N LEU A 254 8.49 -30.06 11.74
CA LEU A 254 7.23 -29.93 12.47
C LEU A 254 7.16 -30.95 13.60
N THR A 255 6.68 -30.49 14.76
CA THR A 255 6.37 -31.35 15.92
C THR A 255 4.90 -31.13 16.29
N GLU A 256 4.14 -32.20 16.48
CA GLU A 256 2.75 -32.09 16.91
C GLU A 256 2.67 -31.90 18.43
N ASP A 257 1.85 -30.96 18.90
CA ASP A 257 1.55 -30.81 20.32
C ASP A 257 0.31 -31.60 20.75
N ARG A 258 0.08 -31.70 22.06
CA ARG A 258 -1.05 -32.47 22.63
C ARG A 258 -2.44 -31.93 22.24
N ALA A 259 -2.52 -30.73 21.64
CA ALA A 259 -3.75 -30.06 21.22
C ALA A 259 -3.95 -30.08 19.69
N GLY A 260 -3.12 -30.84 18.95
CA GLY A 260 -3.20 -31.00 17.50
C GLY A 260 -2.69 -29.78 16.72
N TRP A 261 -1.87 -28.92 17.34
CA TRP A 261 -1.13 -27.89 16.62
C TRP A 261 0.23 -28.44 16.20
N MET A 262 0.67 -28.06 15.00
CA MET A 262 2.05 -28.27 14.59
C MET A 262 2.89 -27.09 15.06
N LYS A 263 4.00 -27.38 15.72
CA LYS A 263 4.96 -26.40 16.18
C LYS A 263 6.24 -26.50 15.35
N THR A 264 6.77 -25.34 14.97
CA THR A 264 8.11 -25.18 14.41
C THR A 264 8.78 -23.94 14.98
N THR A 265 10.11 -23.91 14.91
CA THR A 265 10.92 -22.79 15.39
C THR A 265 11.35 -21.95 14.19
N TYR A 266 11.33 -20.63 14.33
CA TYR A 266 11.87 -19.68 13.36
C TYR A 266 12.99 -18.87 14.02
N PHE A 267 13.94 -18.41 13.21
CA PHE A 267 15.09 -17.63 13.63
C PHE A 267 15.04 -16.23 13.02
N ARG A 268 15.81 -15.28 13.57
CA ARG A 268 15.96 -13.93 13.03
C ARG A 268 16.38 -13.94 11.56
N GLU A 269 17.22 -14.89 11.19
CA GLU A 269 17.72 -15.09 9.82
C GLU A 269 16.61 -15.44 8.83
N ASP A 270 15.50 -15.98 9.32
CA ASP A 270 14.31 -16.25 8.52
C ASP A 270 13.46 -14.98 8.29
N PHE A 271 13.88 -13.80 8.75
CA PHE A 271 13.24 -12.51 8.49
C PHE A 271 14.05 -11.65 7.50
N GLU A 272 14.32 -12.18 6.31
CA GLU A 272 14.91 -11.40 5.22
C GLU A 272 13.98 -10.22 4.89
N ASP A 273 14.52 -9.00 4.82
CA ASP A 273 13.76 -7.75 4.69
C ASP A 273 12.63 -7.55 5.73
N LYS A 274 12.79 -8.12 6.94
CA LYS A 274 11.77 -8.10 8.02
C LYS A 274 10.50 -8.89 7.66
N LYS A 275 10.60 -9.88 6.77
CA LYS A 275 9.49 -10.73 6.30
C LYS A 275 9.79 -12.21 6.46
N LEU A 276 8.80 -12.94 6.93
CA LEU A 276 8.77 -14.38 7.09
C LEU A 276 7.66 -14.96 6.23
N MET A 277 8.04 -15.69 5.18
CA MET A 277 7.14 -16.33 4.23
C MET A 277 6.88 -17.76 4.67
N ILE A 278 5.62 -18.12 4.86
CA ILE A 278 5.18 -19.47 5.20
C ILE A 278 4.41 -20.05 4.02
N GLU A 279 4.90 -21.17 3.49
CA GLU A 279 4.29 -21.91 2.40
C GLU A 279 3.88 -23.31 2.84
N PHE A 280 2.68 -23.74 2.44
CA PHE A 280 2.14 -25.08 2.68
C PHE A 280 2.12 -25.86 1.38
N ARG A 281 2.95 -26.88 1.24
CA ARG A 281 3.05 -27.69 0.02
C ARG A 281 2.43 -29.07 0.23
N PRO A 282 1.43 -29.49 -0.55
CA PRO A 282 0.84 -30.82 -0.40
C PRO A 282 1.84 -31.92 -0.78
N THR A 283 1.91 -33.00 -0.01
CA THR A 283 2.85 -34.11 -0.30
C THR A 283 2.32 -35.11 -1.33
N ASN A 284 1.00 -35.24 -1.53
CA ASN A 284 0.38 -36.21 -2.45
C ASN A 284 -1.00 -35.78 -2.98
N GLY A 285 -1.07 -34.79 -3.89
CA GLY A 285 -2.34 -34.42 -4.56
C GLY A 285 -3.48 -33.99 -3.61
N SER A 286 -3.14 -33.69 -2.35
CA SER A 286 -4.06 -33.29 -1.29
C SER A 286 -4.81 -32.00 -1.68
N LYS A 287 -6.03 -31.85 -1.14
CA LYS A 287 -6.81 -30.60 -1.27
C LYS A 287 -5.99 -29.38 -0.82
N PRO A 288 -6.36 -28.15 -1.19
CA PRO A 288 -5.70 -26.95 -0.68
C PRO A 288 -5.69 -26.92 0.84
N PHE A 289 -4.56 -26.53 1.44
CA PHE A 289 -4.43 -26.39 2.88
C PHE A 289 -5.41 -25.34 3.40
N GLU A 290 -6.23 -25.71 4.39
CA GLU A 290 -7.14 -24.79 5.06
C GLU A 290 -6.59 -24.46 6.45
N LEU A 291 -6.08 -23.24 6.60
CA LEU A 291 -5.59 -22.72 7.87
C LEU A 291 -6.77 -22.55 8.84
N LYS A 292 -6.68 -23.18 10.02
CA LYS A 292 -7.63 -23.06 11.13
C LYS A 292 -7.05 -22.29 12.32
N GLY A 293 -5.73 -22.09 12.34
CA GLY A 293 -5.11 -21.14 13.24
C GLY A 293 -3.61 -21.03 13.04
N ILE A 294 -3.07 -19.88 13.43
CA ILE A 294 -1.64 -19.63 13.48
C ILE A 294 -1.33 -18.76 14.71
N GLU A 295 -0.33 -19.18 15.48
CA GLU A 295 0.11 -18.51 16.70
C GLU A 295 1.62 -18.31 16.64
N MET A 296 2.09 -17.08 16.85
CA MET A 296 3.50 -16.74 16.92
C MET A 296 3.85 -16.32 18.34
N ASN A 297 4.75 -17.07 18.96
CA ASN A 297 5.26 -16.80 20.29
C ASN A 297 6.76 -16.50 20.17
N PRO A 298 7.18 -15.23 20.23
CA PRO A 298 8.58 -14.91 20.48
C PRO A 298 9.06 -15.62 21.73
N GLU A 299 10.28 -16.13 21.69
CA GLU A 299 11.01 -16.30 22.95
C GLU A 299 11.28 -14.90 23.48
N ALA A 300 10.90 -14.63 24.73
CA ALA A 300 11.34 -13.42 25.40
C ALA A 300 12.87 -13.40 25.30
N ASN A 301 13.44 -12.35 24.73
CA ASN A 301 14.89 -12.15 24.75
C ASN A 301 15.34 -12.43 26.18
N GLY A 302 16.20 -13.44 26.35
CA GLY A 302 16.72 -13.82 27.66
C GLY A 302 17.14 -12.56 28.42
N SER A 303 16.59 -12.44 29.63
CA SER A 303 17.01 -11.48 30.66
C SER A 303 18.53 -11.43 30.82
#